data_AF-A0A937Y8W0-F1
#
_entry.id   AF-A0A937Y8W0-F1
#
_cell.length_a   1.000
_cell.length_b   1.000
_cell.length_c   1.000
_cell.angle_alpha   90.00
_cell.angle_beta   90.00
_cell.angle_gamma   90.00
#
_symmetry.space_group_name_H-M   'P 1'
#
loop_
_entity.id
_entity.type
_entity.pdbx_description
1 polymer ?
#
loop_
_entity_poly.entity_id
_entity_poly.type
_entity_poly.pdbx_seq_one_letter_code
_entity_poly.pdbx_strand_id
1 'polypeptide(L)'
;MLHCLSIMHVIAIRREVYENNRWVIGNLMRGFEEAKRRNLARVANITASSVPLPWVSDFAAQSRQIMGPDFWPYSVETDEATLSTFIRYAWEQGVTARRIAVEDIFVPEALPSVRV
;
A
#
# COMPACT_ATOMS: atom_id res chain seq x y z
N MET A 1 15.28 5.14 -12.57
CA MET A 1 14.65 6.16 -11.71
C MET A 1 13.95 5.40 -10.59
N LEU A 2 14.48 5.45 -9.36
CA LEU A 2 13.97 4.69 -8.22
C LEU A 2 12.69 5.38 -7.69
N HIS A 3 11.54 4.72 -7.78
CA HIS A 3 10.35 5.13 -7.01
C HIS A 3 9.83 3.90 -6.26
N CYS A 4 10.12 3.86 -4.96
CA CYS A 4 9.36 3.06 -3.98
C CYS A 4 8.90 4.07 -2.92
N LEU A 5 7.60 4.36 -2.91
CA LEU A 5 6.99 5.32 -1.99
C LEU A 5 5.72 4.70 -1.40
N SER A 6 5.86 3.71 -0.51
CA SER A 6 5.36 3.84 0.87
C SER A 6 5.36 2.52 1.63
N ILE A 7 6.36 2.34 2.51
CA ILE A 7 6.32 1.41 3.65
C ILE A 7 5.87 2.07 4.97
N MET A 8 5.41 3.33 4.94
CA MET A 8 5.10 4.08 6.17
C MET A 8 3.78 3.68 6.83
N HIS A 9 2.89 3.01 6.10
CA HIS A 9 1.55 2.67 6.58
C HIS A 9 1.29 1.18 6.36
N VAL A 10 0.66 0.55 7.35
CA VAL A 10 0.23 -0.85 7.28
C VAL A 10 -1.19 -0.97 7.81
N ILE A 11 -1.97 -1.89 7.24
CA ILE A 11 -3.30 -2.23 7.74
C ILE A 11 -3.13 -3.39 8.72
N ALA A 12 -3.54 -3.18 9.96
CA ALA A 12 -3.56 -4.22 10.98
C ALA A 12 -5.01 -4.62 11.30
N ILE A 13 -5.24 -5.92 11.50
CA ILE A 13 -6.52 -6.49 11.90
C ILE A 13 -6.31 -7.27 13.20
N ARG A 14 -7.29 -7.21 14.09
CA ARG A 14 -7.25 -8.02 15.32
C ARG A 14 -7.17 -9.50 14.96
N ARG A 15 -6.27 -10.22 15.62
CA ARG A 15 -6.01 -11.65 15.38
C ARG A 15 -7.28 -12.50 15.38
N GLU A 16 -8.15 -12.32 16.38
CA GLU A 16 -9.45 -13.02 16.50
C GLU A 16 -10.33 -12.84 15.25
N VAL A 17 -10.42 -11.62 14.72
CA VAL A 17 -11.25 -11.33 13.54
C VAL A 17 -10.70 -12.08 12.33
N TYR A 18 -9.38 -12.06 12.15
CA TYR A 18 -8.69 -12.78 11.09
C TYR A 18 -8.86 -14.31 11.26
N GLU A 19 -8.76 -14.84 12.48
CA GLU A 19 -8.91 -16.28 12.79
C GLU A 19 -10.31 -16.80 12.51
N ASN A 20 -11.32 -16.01 12.85
CA ASN A 20 -12.71 -16.37 12.56
C ASN A 20 -13.13 -16.07 11.12
N ASN A 21 -12.42 -15.20 10.38
CA ASN A 21 -12.83 -14.70 9.07
C ASN A 21 -11.65 -14.48 8.11
N ARG A 22 -10.86 -15.52 7.79
CA ARG A 22 -9.69 -15.43 6.89
C ARG A 22 -9.98 -14.71 5.57
N TRP A 23 -11.18 -14.94 5.00
CA TRP A 23 -11.65 -14.33 3.75
C TRP A 23 -11.70 -12.80 3.77
N VAL A 24 -11.71 -12.17 4.95
CA VAL A 24 -11.79 -10.71 5.10
C VAL A 24 -10.60 -10.00 4.46
N ILE A 25 -9.42 -10.64 4.46
CA ILE A 25 -8.19 -10.06 3.92
C ILE A 25 -8.35 -9.75 2.42
N GLY A 26 -8.76 -10.75 1.63
CA GLY A 26 -8.96 -10.56 0.20
C GLY A 26 -10.03 -9.51 -0.12
N ASN A 27 -11.11 -9.45 0.68
CA ASN A 27 -12.16 -8.45 0.50
C ASN A 27 -11.67 -7.02 0.83
N LEU A 28 -10.91 -6.86 1.91
CA LEU A 28 -10.33 -5.57 2.27
C LEU A 28 -9.34 -5.09 1.22
N MET A 29 -8.44 -5.96 0.75
CA MET A 29 -7.48 -5.61 -0.30
C MET A 29 -8.18 -5.16 -1.58
N ARG A 30 -9.18 -5.93 -2.06
CA ARG A 30 -9.99 -5.53 -3.23
C ARG A 30 -10.71 -4.20 -2.99
N GLY A 31 -11.32 -4.03 -1.82
CA GLY A 31 -12.07 -2.83 -1.48
C GLY A 31 -11.19 -1.58 -1.44
N PHE A 32 -10.00 -1.68 -0.84
CA PHE A 32 -9.06 -0.56 -0.77
C PHE A 32 -8.42 -0.24 -2.11
N GLU A 33 -8.08 -1.25 -2.93
CA GLU A 33 -7.57 -1.02 -4.28
C GLU A 33 -8.61 -0.29 -5.15
N GLU A 34 -9.87 -0.74 -5.10
CA GLU A 34 -10.95 -0.08 -5.83
C GLU A 34 -11.24 1.33 -5.29
N ALA A 35 -11.18 1.54 -3.98
CA ALA A 35 -11.32 2.86 -3.37
C ALA A 35 -10.19 3.81 -3.80
N LYS A 36 -8.93 3.36 -3.79
CA LYS A 36 -7.75 4.10 -4.28
C LYS A 36 -7.97 4.49 -5.74
N ARG A 37 -8.29 3.53 -6.60
CA ARG A 37 -8.52 3.74 -8.04
C ARG A 37 -9.61 4.78 -8.31
N ARG A 38 -10.76 4.67 -7.64
CA ARG A 38 -11.87 5.63 -7.76
C ARG A 38 -11.49 7.01 -7.26
N ASN A 39 -10.77 7.10 -6.15
CA ASN A 39 -10.32 8.37 -5.60
C ASN A 39 -9.36 9.07 -6.57
N LEU A 40 -8.36 8.36 -7.10
CA LEU A 40 -7.41 8.90 -8.08
C LEU A 40 -8.09 9.39 -9.35
N ALA A 41 -9.15 8.70 -9.82
CA ALA A 41 -9.96 9.17 -10.94
C ALA A 41 -10.73 10.46 -10.60
N ARG A 42 -11.29 10.54 -9.38
CA ARG A 42 -12.06 11.70 -8.90
C ARG A 42 -11.17 12.93 -8.68
N VAL A 43 -9.97 12.74 -8.16
CA VAL A 43 -8.96 13.80 -7.94
C VAL A 43 -8.45 14.36 -9.27
N ALA A 44 -8.33 13.51 -10.30
CA ALA A 44 -7.93 13.94 -11.64
C ALA A 44 -9.05 14.64 -12.43
N ASN A 45 -10.29 14.66 -11.92
CA ASN A 45 -11.42 15.25 -12.64
C ASN A 45 -11.42 16.78 -12.53
N ILE A 46 -11.26 17.46 -13.67
CA ILE A 46 -11.24 18.92 -13.79
C ILE A 46 -12.63 19.57 -13.76
N THR A 47 -13.70 18.80 -14.00
CA THR A 47 -15.07 19.36 -14.13
C THR A 47 -15.88 19.31 -12.83
N ALA A 48 -15.50 18.42 -11.91
CA ALA A 48 -16.16 18.25 -10.63
C ALA A 48 -15.11 18.05 -9.53
N SER A 49 -14.68 19.17 -8.92
CA SER A 49 -13.72 19.12 -7.83
C SER A 49 -14.28 18.36 -6.63
N SER A 50 -13.50 17.40 -6.13
CA SER A 50 -13.83 16.58 -4.96
C SER A 50 -12.98 16.89 -3.74
N VAL A 51 -12.03 17.80 -3.88
CA VAL A 51 -11.08 18.21 -2.85
C VAL A 51 -11.15 19.73 -2.76
N PRO A 52 -11.29 20.33 -1.56
CA PRO A 52 -11.41 21.79 -1.40
C PRO A 52 -10.04 22.48 -1.51
N LEU A 53 -9.27 22.17 -2.55
CA LEU A 53 -7.97 22.75 -2.85
C LEU A 53 -7.88 23.12 -4.33
N PRO A 54 -7.25 24.25 -4.68
CA PRO A 54 -7.04 24.65 -6.08
C PRO A 54 -6.00 23.75 -6.77
N TRP A 55 -6.08 23.67 -8.10
CA TRP A 55 -5.10 22.98 -8.98
C TRP A 55 -4.84 21.50 -8.67
N VAL A 56 -5.76 20.84 -7.96
CA VAL A 56 -5.61 19.43 -7.54
C VAL A 56 -5.41 18.49 -8.73
N SER A 57 -6.12 18.72 -9.83
CA SER A 57 -5.98 17.96 -11.06
C SER A 57 -4.60 18.09 -11.69
N ASP A 58 -4.02 19.29 -11.64
CA ASP A 58 -2.69 19.59 -12.19
C ASP A 58 -1.61 18.93 -11.32
N PHE A 59 -1.74 19.03 -10.00
CA PHE A 59 -0.88 18.32 -9.06
C PHE A 59 -0.98 16.80 -9.23
N ALA A 60 -2.16 16.26 -9.49
CA ALA A 60 -2.35 14.83 -9.74
C ALA A 60 -1.67 14.39 -11.05
N ALA A 61 -1.77 15.19 -12.12
CA ALA A 61 -1.10 14.94 -13.38
C ALA A 61 0.43 14.99 -13.23
N GLN A 62 0.95 16.03 -12.56
CA GLN A 62 2.37 16.17 -12.27
C GLN A 62 2.90 15.00 -11.42
N SER A 63 2.16 14.60 -10.39
CA SER A 63 2.51 13.46 -9.53
C SER A 63 2.63 12.17 -10.34
N ARG A 64 1.69 11.89 -11.24
CA ARG A 64 1.77 10.72 -12.13
C ARG A 64 2.93 10.78 -13.10
N GLN A 65 3.26 11.97 -13.63
CA GLN A 65 4.40 12.14 -14.53
C GLN A 65 5.73 11.85 -13.83
N ILE A 66 5.86 12.29 -12.57
CA ILE A 66 7.07 12.09 -11.78
C ILE A 66 7.15 10.65 -11.26
N MET A 67 6.09 10.17 -10.61
CA MET A 67 6.12 8.92 -9.84
C MET A 67 5.72 7.68 -10.65
N GLY A 68 5.01 7.86 -11.77
CA GLY A 68 4.41 6.79 -12.54
C GLY A 68 2.90 6.62 -12.32
N PRO A 69 2.27 5.66 -13.02
CA PRO A 69 0.80 5.51 -13.03
C PRO A 69 0.22 4.96 -11.73
N ASP A 70 0.92 4.04 -11.05
CA ASP A 70 0.55 3.54 -9.73
C ASP A 70 1.73 3.70 -8.77
N PHE A 71 1.65 4.72 -7.93
CA PHE A 71 2.72 5.14 -7.04
C PHE A 71 2.46 4.76 -5.58
N TRP A 72 1.34 4.06 -5.32
CA TRP A 72 1.04 3.41 -4.04
C TRP A 72 0.53 1.99 -4.29
N PRO A 73 1.40 1.06 -4.71
CA PRO A 73 1.00 -0.33 -4.88
C PRO A 73 0.55 -0.92 -3.54
N TYR A 74 -0.60 -1.58 -3.52
CA TYR A 74 -1.10 -2.30 -2.34
C TYR A 74 -0.74 -3.78 -2.44
N SER A 75 0.56 -4.09 -2.51
CA SER A 75 1.04 -5.47 -2.60
C SER A 75 2.39 -5.65 -1.90
N VAL A 76 2.52 -6.73 -1.14
CA VAL A 76 3.80 -7.10 -0.49
C VAL A 76 4.86 -7.46 -1.53
N GLU A 77 4.46 -8.17 -2.59
CA GLU A 77 5.34 -8.59 -3.70
C GLU A 77 6.07 -7.41 -4.36
N THR A 78 5.37 -6.31 -4.64
CA THR A 78 5.97 -5.15 -5.31
C THR A 78 7.00 -4.43 -4.42
N ASP A 79 6.84 -4.52 -3.09
CA ASP A 79 7.70 -3.84 -2.12
C ASP A 79 8.64 -4.79 -1.37
N GLU A 80 8.78 -6.05 -1.80
CA GLU A 80 9.53 -7.10 -1.08
C GLU A 80 10.97 -6.68 -0.79
N ALA A 81 11.67 -6.08 -1.76
CA ALA A 81 13.05 -5.63 -1.60
C ALA A 81 13.16 -4.50 -0.56
N THR A 82 12.20 -3.59 -0.55
CA THR A 82 12.13 -2.48 0.40
C THR A 82 11.82 -2.98 1.80
N LEU A 83 10.81 -3.84 1.94
CA LEU A 83 10.42 -4.47 3.21
C LEU A 83 11.57 -5.31 3.79
N SER A 84 12.22 -6.12 2.96
CA SER A 84 13.37 -6.93 3.36
C SER A 84 14.53 -6.06 3.86
N THR A 85 14.79 -4.94 3.18
CA THR A 85 15.83 -3.98 3.60
C THR A 85 15.46 -3.30 4.91
N PHE A 86 14.22 -2.84 5.05
CA PHE A 86 13.70 -2.21 6.26
C PHE A 86 13.81 -3.17 7.47
N ILE A 87 13.36 -4.40 7.30
CA ILE A 87 13.41 -5.44 8.35
C ILE A 87 14.86 -5.76 8.74
N ARG A 88 15.76 -5.87 7.76
CA ARG A 88 17.20 -6.06 8.02
C ARG A 88 17.76 -4.93 8.89
N TYR A 89 17.48 -3.67 8.53
CA TYR A 89 17.96 -2.53 9.31
C TYR A 89 17.33 -2.46 10.69
N ALA A 90 16.04 -2.80 10.82
CA ALA A 90 15.39 -2.90 12.13
C ALA A 90 16.07 -3.92 13.04
N TRP A 91 16.59 -5.02 12.49
CA TRP A 91 17.38 -5.98 13.26
C TRP A 91 18.80 -5.47 13.57
N GLU A 92 19.53 -4.95 12.58
CA GLU A 92 20.88 -4.41 12.75
C GLU A 92 20.94 -3.26 13.77
N GLN A 93 19.86 -2.49 13.88
CA GLN A 93 19.74 -1.37 14.82
C GLN A 93 19.14 -1.77 16.18
N GLY A 94 18.81 -3.05 16.39
CA GLY A 94 18.27 -3.55 17.66
C GLY A 94 16.81 -3.17 17.93
N VAL A 95 16.06 -2.71 16.93
CA VAL A 95 14.61 -2.47 17.04
C VAL A 95 13.85 -3.79 17.23
N THR A 96 14.35 -4.87 16.61
CA THR A 96 13.79 -6.21 16.75
C THR A 96 14.75 -7.14 17.50
N ALA A 97 14.21 -7.95 18.42
CA ALA A 97 15.01 -8.87 19.23
C ALA A 97 15.61 -10.04 18.43
N ARG A 98 15.04 -10.33 17.26
CA ARG A 98 15.51 -11.35 16.32
C ARG A 98 15.32 -10.86 14.90
N ARG A 99 16.05 -11.46 13.97
CA ARG A 99 15.78 -11.29 12.54
C ARG A 99 14.41 -11.90 12.23
N ILE A 100 13.52 -11.06 11.70
CA ILE A 100 12.19 -11.46 11.20
C ILE A 100 12.22 -11.52 9.68
N ALA A 101 11.34 -12.32 9.08
CA ALA A 101 11.12 -12.34 7.63
C ALA A 101 9.86 -11.53 7.26
N VAL A 102 9.65 -11.23 5.97
CA VAL A 102 8.44 -10.52 5.52
C VAL A 102 7.19 -11.35 5.83
N GLU A 103 7.30 -12.66 5.64
CA GLU A 103 6.26 -13.66 5.87
C GLU A 103 5.91 -13.83 7.37
N ASP A 104 6.80 -13.40 8.28
CA ASP A 104 6.51 -13.37 9.71
C ASP A 104 5.52 -12.23 10.08
N ILE A 105 5.43 -11.20 9.24
CA ILE A 105 4.66 -9.97 9.50
C ILE A 105 3.30 -10.01 8.78
N PHE A 106 3.29 -10.48 7.53
CA PHE A 106 2.10 -10.49 6.69
C PHE A 106 1.44 -11.87 6.63
N VAL A 107 0.12 -11.89 6.64
CA VAL A 107 -0.66 -13.12 6.49
C VAL A 107 -0.57 -13.67 5.06
N PRO A 108 -0.64 -14.99 4.84
CA PRO A 108 -0.48 -15.59 3.51
C PRO A 108 -1.42 -15.01 2.46
N GLU A 109 -2.66 -14.66 2.84
CA GLU A 109 -3.67 -14.09 1.95
C GLU A 109 -3.34 -12.66 1.47
N ALA A 110 -2.40 -11.98 2.13
CA ALA A 110 -1.94 -10.64 1.75
C ALA A 110 -0.67 -10.65 0.89
N LEU A 111 -0.01 -11.80 0.71
CA LEU A 111 1.22 -11.91 -0.07
C LEU A 111 0.99 -11.83 -1.59
N PRO A 112 -0.01 -12.53 -2.17
CA PRO A 112 -0.28 -12.44 -3.60
C PRO A 112 -0.84 -11.08 -3.98
N SER A 113 -0.43 -10.55 -5.13
CA SER A 113 -1.08 -9.40 -5.74
C SER A 113 -2.55 -9.72 -6.06
N VAL A 114 -3.47 -9.04 -5.37
CA VAL A 114 -4.90 -9.10 -5.67
C VAL A 114 -5.16 -8.27 -6.92
N ARG A 115 -5.26 -8.91 -8.08
CA ARG A 115 -5.68 -8.23 -9.31
C ARG A 115 -7.20 -8.03 -9.26
N VAL A 116 -7.62 -6.77 -9.32
CA VAL A 116 -9.02 -6.35 -9.46
C VAL A 116 -9.32 -6.09 -10.93
#